data_AF-A0A9E6F2X7-F1
#
_entry.id   AF-A0A9E6F2X7-F1
#
_cell.length_a   1.000
_cell.length_b   1.000
_cell.length_c   1.000
_cell.angle_alpha   90.00
_cell.angle_beta   90.00
_cell.angle_gamma   90.00
#
_symmetry.space_group_name_H-M   'P 1'
#
loop_
_entity.id
_entity.type
_entity.pdbx_description
1 polymer ?
#
loop_
_entity_poly.entity_id
_entity_poly.type
_entity_poly.pdbx_seq_one_letter_code
_entity_poly.pdbx_strand_id
1 'polypeptide(L)'
;MPEVKHTITDYKYEFRASSRENTVVLYLFSENRLVCIAAFVDNADPLPPPKEHAAGHIAITYRYNRLSDVMSMLRDEKPVHFIWTRETQTAKLTSERSLLKRRSPPPTFHL
;
A
#
# COMPACT_ATOMS: atom_id res chain seq x y z
N MET A 1 -19.34 -3.35 8.16
CA MET A 1 -18.83 -2.07 7.61
C MET A 1 -18.15 -2.34 6.27
N PRO A 2 -18.16 -1.39 5.33
CA PRO A 2 -17.72 -1.68 3.98
C PRO A 2 -16.19 -1.63 3.88
N GLU A 3 -15.61 -2.61 3.19
CA GLU A 3 -14.26 -2.53 2.65
C GLU A 3 -14.21 -1.36 1.65
N VAL A 4 -13.30 -0.42 1.90
CA VAL A 4 -13.10 0.74 1.04
C VAL A 4 -12.07 0.38 -0.01
N LYS A 5 -12.52 0.27 -1.27
CA LYS A 5 -11.67 0.01 -2.44
C LYS A 5 -11.59 1.26 -3.30
N HIS A 6 -10.39 1.81 -3.42
CA HIS A 6 -10.12 2.93 -4.32
C HIS A 6 -9.15 2.51 -5.41
N THR A 7 -9.51 2.82 -6.65
CA THR A 7 -8.60 2.77 -7.79
C THR A 7 -8.07 4.18 -8.00
N ILE A 8 -6.75 4.33 -7.95
CA ILE A 8 -6.06 5.60 -8.11
C ILE A 8 -5.34 5.55 -9.46
N THR A 9 -5.92 6.24 -10.45
CA THR A 9 -5.39 6.32 -11.82
C THR A 9 -4.30 7.38 -11.93
N ASP A 10 -4.50 8.51 -11.25
CA ASP A 10 -3.63 9.67 -11.28
C ASP A 10 -3.13 9.98 -9.86
N TYR A 11 -1.84 9.75 -9.64
CA TYR A 11 -1.22 9.96 -8.34
C TYR A 11 0.13 10.66 -8.44
N LYS A 12 0.46 11.36 -7.35
CA LYS A 12 1.81 11.82 -7.05
C LYS A 12 2.29 11.09 -5.80
N TYR A 13 3.57 10.80 -5.73
CA TYR A 13 4.15 10.22 -4.54
C TYR A 13 5.49 10.86 -4.18
N GLU A 14 5.78 10.91 -2.89
CA GLU A 14 7.05 11.39 -2.36
C GLU A 14 7.63 10.37 -1.39
N PHE A 15 8.92 10.06 -1.54
CA PHE A 15 9.67 9.30 -0.55
C PHE A 15 10.53 10.25 0.28
N ARG A 16 10.49 10.10 1.59
CA ARG A 16 11.37 10.80 2.54
C ARG A 16 12.07 9.78 3.41
N ALA A 17 13.40 9.80 3.39
CA ALA A 17 14.21 9.00 4.29
C ALA A 17 14.45 9.79 5.59
N SER A 18 14.28 9.15 6.73
CA SER A 18 14.72 9.65 8.03
C SER A 18 16.02 8.94 8.39
N SER A 19 17.13 9.69 8.37
CA SER A 19 18.47 9.18 8.72
C SER A 19 18.60 8.80 10.20
N ARG A 20 17.70 9.29 11.07
CA ARG A 20 17.72 8.99 12.51
C ARG A 20 17.04 7.68 12.87
N GLU A 21 16.11 7.21 12.05
CA GLU A 21 15.20 6.10 12.41
C GLU A 21 15.30 4.90 11.47
N ASN A 22 16.29 4.88 10.55
CA ASN A 22 16.38 3.88 9.47
C ASN A 22 15.02 3.60 8.82
N THR A 23 14.25 4.67 8.61
CA THR A 23 12.87 4.61 8.17
C THR A 23 12.72 5.38 6.88
N VAL A 24 12.04 4.79 5.91
CA VAL A 24 11.61 5.47 4.68
C VAL A 24 10.11 5.66 4.75
N VAL A 25 9.64 6.87 4.46
CA VAL A 25 8.21 7.21 4.46
C VAL A 25 7.77 7.57 3.05
N LEU A 26 6.75 6.88 2.57
CA LEU A 26 6.03 7.17 1.34
C LEU A 26 4.79 8.00 1.67
N TYR A 27 4.62 9.10 0.95
CA TYR A 27 3.37 9.87 0.91
C TYR A 27 2.73 9.65 -0.46
N LEU A 28 1.48 9.18 -0.49
CA LEU A 28 0.71 8.97 -1.71
C LEU A 28 -0.44 9.96 -1.78
N PHE A 29 -0.51 10.70 -2.88
CA PHE A 29 -1.51 11.73 -3.13
C PHE A 29 -2.38 11.37 -4.35
N SER A 30 -3.70 11.56 -4.21
CA SER A 30 -4.68 11.50 -5.30
C SER A 30 -5.41 12.83 -5.35
N GLU A 31 -5.50 13.47 -6.52
CA GLU A 31 -6.18 14.77 -6.68
C GLU A 31 -5.69 15.85 -5.67
N ASN A 32 -4.37 15.90 -5.43
CA ASN A 32 -3.71 16.75 -4.41
C ASN A 32 -4.14 16.50 -2.96
N ARG A 33 -4.91 15.44 -2.67
CA ARG A 33 -5.24 15.00 -1.32
C ARG A 33 -4.34 13.84 -0.91
N LEU A 34 -3.77 13.91 0.30
CA LEU A 34 -3.03 12.79 0.88
C LEU A 34 -4.01 11.64 1.17
N VAL A 35 -3.76 10.47 0.59
CA VAL A 35 -4.60 9.27 0.76
C VAL A 35 -3.95 8.21 1.62
N CYS A 36 -2.62 8.07 1.54
CA CYS A 36 -1.90 7.05 2.28
C CYS A 36 -0.50 7.54 2.68
N ILE A 37 -0.10 7.19 3.90
CA ILE A 37 1.28 7.26 4.37
C ILE A 37 1.76 5.84 4.60
N ALA A 38 2.86 5.43 3.99
CA ALA A 38 3.47 4.13 4.24
C ALA A 38 4.88 4.29 4.84
N ALA A 39 5.08 3.81 6.06
CA ALA A 39 6.38 3.75 6.71
C ALA A 39 7.04 2.40 6.44
N PHE A 40 8.31 2.40 6.07
CA PHE A 40 9.14 1.23 5.82
C PHE A 40 10.22 1.16 6.89
N VAL A 41 10.11 0.19 7.78
CA VAL A 41 10.94 0.07 9.00
C VAL A 41 11.64 -1.29 9.04
N ASP A 42 12.86 -1.32 9.58
CA ASP A 42 13.67 -2.55 9.59
C ASP A 42 13.37 -3.46 10.81
N ASN A 43 13.06 -2.86 11.97
CA ASN A 43 13.06 -3.56 13.28
C ASN A 43 11.73 -3.50 14.06
N ALA A 44 10.61 -3.18 13.41
CA ALA A 44 9.31 -3.20 14.11
C ALA A 44 8.68 -4.59 14.01
N ASP A 45 8.81 -5.39 15.07
CA ASP A 45 8.00 -6.61 15.23
C ASP A 45 7.32 -6.63 16.61
N PRO A 46 5.98 -6.79 16.66
CA PRO A 46 5.05 -6.85 15.53
C PRO A 46 4.90 -5.48 14.84
N LEU A 47 4.64 -5.50 13.52
CA LEU A 47 4.28 -4.27 12.79
C LEU A 47 3.02 -3.66 13.40
N PRO A 48 2.97 -2.33 13.61
CA PRO A 48 1.78 -1.69 14.12
C PRO A 48 0.63 -1.82 13.11
N PRO A 49 -0.62 -1.98 13.58
CA PRO A 49 -1.76 -2.06 12.69
C PRO A 49 -1.92 -0.74 11.93
N PRO A 50 -2.39 -0.79 10.68
CA PRO A 50 -2.89 0.37 9.95
C PRO A 50 -3.82 1.26 10.79
N LYS A 51 -3.66 2.58 10.64
CA LYS A 51 -4.46 3.59 11.35
C LYS A 51 -5.05 4.60 10.39
N GLU A 52 -6.34 4.88 10.56
CA GLU A 52 -7.02 5.98 9.90
C GLU A 52 -6.85 7.26 10.74
N HIS A 53 -6.34 8.32 10.13
CA HIS A 53 -6.20 9.61 10.78
C HIS A 53 -7.43 10.50 10.53
N ALA A 54 -7.65 11.50 11.39
CA ALA A 54 -8.79 12.41 11.29
C ALA A 54 -8.92 13.14 9.94
N ALA A 55 -7.81 13.32 9.22
CA ALA A 55 -7.79 13.90 7.87
C ALA A 55 -8.21 12.91 6.75
N GLY A 56 -8.55 11.67 7.10
CA GLY A 56 -9.03 10.63 6.19
C GLY A 56 -7.94 9.89 5.41
N HIS A 57 -6.66 10.15 5.70
CA HIS A 57 -5.56 9.34 5.16
C HIS A 57 -5.28 8.14 6.05
N ILE A 58 -4.80 7.06 5.44
CA ILE A 58 -4.45 5.83 6.15
C ILE A 58 -2.93 5.74 6.30
N ALA A 59 -2.46 5.62 7.53
CA ALA A 59 -1.08 5.29 7.85
C ALA A 59 -0.92 3.77 7.91
N ILE A 60 0.03 3.24 7.15
CA ILE A 60 0.40 1.82 7.12
C ILE A 60 1.89 1.66 7.37
N THR A 61 2.27 0.54 7.98
CA THR A 61 3.68 0.22 8.22
C THR A 61 4.01 -1.09 7.51
N TYR A 62 5.11 -1.09 6.78
CA TYR A 62 5.68 -2.23 6.09
C TYR A 62 7.08 -2.50 6.61
N ARG A 63 7.53 -3.74 6.46
CA ARG A 63 8.95 -4.08 6.61
C ARG A 63 9.75 -3.39 5.50
N TYR A 64 10.98 -3.00 5.82
CA TYR A 64 11.87 -2.30 4.90
C TYR A 64 12.11 -3.09 3.60
N ASN A 65 12.18 -4.43 3.68
CA ASN A 65 12.33 -5.31 2.52
C ASN A 65 11.18 -5.22 1.49
N ARG A 66 10.04 -4.59 1.82
CA ARG A 66 8.93 -4.33 0.88
C ARG A 66 9.10 -3.04 0.10
N LEU A 67 10.08 -2.20 0.43
CA LEU A 67 10.28 -0.89 -0.19
C LEU A 67 10.51 -1.01 -1.70
N SER A 68 11.39 -1.91 -2.14
CA SER A 68 11.69 -2.13 -3.57
C SER A 68 10.44 -2.54 -4.36
N ASP A 69 9.62 -3.42 -3.80
CA ASP A 69 8.39 -3.89 -4.42
C ASP A 69 7.39 -2.75 -4.61
N VAL A 70 7.20 -1.92 -3.57
CA VAL A 70 6.28 -0.78 -3.63
C VAL A 70 6.80 0.30 -4.58
N MET A 71 8.11 0.57 -4.59
CA MET A 71 8.69 1.53 -5.55
C MET A 71 8.50 1.08 -7.00
N SER A 72 8.75 -0.20 -7.32
CA SER A 72 8.55 -0.70 -8.69
C SER A 72 7.08 -0.63 -9.07
N MET A 73 6.17 -1.01 -8.17
CA MET A 73 4.73 -0.89 -8.40
C MET A 73 4.31 0.56 -8.71
N LEU A 74 4.78 1.55 -7.93
CA LEU A 74 4.43 2.97 -8.14
C LEU A 74 5.07 3.60 -9.38
N ARG A 75 6.17 3.04 -9.88
CA ARG A 75 6.86 3.55 -11.08
C ARG A 75 6.29 2.93 -12.35
N ASP A 76 6.07 1.62 -12.32
CA ASP A 76 5.89 0.80 -13.52
C ASP A 76 4.44 0.36 -13.72
N GLU A 77 3.59 0.41 -12.68
CA GLU A 77 2.22 -0.09 -12.74
C GLU A 77 1.19 1.00 -12.36
N LYS A 78 0.38 1.42 -13.34
CA LYS A 78 -0.79 2.27 -13.16
C LYS A 78 -2.01 1.58 -13.77
N PRO A 79 -3.18 1.55 -13.09
CA PRO A 79 -3.48 2.23 -11.82
C PRO A 79 -3.01 1.48 -10.56
N VAL A 80 -2.95 2.19 -9.44
CA VAL A 80 -2.71 1.62 -8.11
C VAL A 80 -4.04 1.47 -7.39
N HIS A 81 -4.28 0.29 -6.82
CA HIS A 81 -5.43 0.02 -5.98
C HIS A 81 -5.04 0.12 -4.51
N PHE A 82 -5.76 0.97 -3.78
CA PHE A 82 -5.67 1.08 -2.35
C PHE A 82 -6.91 0.46 -1.70
N ILE A 83 -6.69 -0.57 -0.88
CA ILE A 83 -7.74 -1.31 -0.20
C ILE A 83 -7.58 -1.09 1.30
N TRP A 84 -8.64 -0.64 1.96
CA TRP A 84 -8.70 -0.41 3.41
C TRP A 84 -9.95 -1.07 4.00
N THR A 85 -9.76 -1.84 5.06
CA THR A 85 -10.85 -2.48 5.80
C THR A 85 -10.74 -2.10 7.27
N ARG A 86 -11.76 -1.38 7.77
CA ARG A 86 -11.77 -0.88 9.14
C ARG A 86 -11.96 -2.00 10.18
N GLU A 87 -12.75 -3.04 9.89
CA GLU A 87 -12.99 -4.12 10.87
C GLU A 87 -11.74 -4.94 11.16
N THR A 88 -11.00 -5.28 10.11
CA THR A 88 -9.78 -6.08 10.22
C THR A 88 -8.54 -5.23 10.45
N GLN A 89 -8.70 -3.89 10.43
CA GLN A 89 -7.60 -2.92 10.43
C GLN A 89 -6.53 -3.27 9.39
N THR A 90 -6.95 -3.72 8.20
CA THR A 90 -6.02 -4.10 7.13
C THR A 90 -6.03 -3.05 6.03
N ALA A 91 -4.85 -2.56 5.64
CA ALA A 91 -4.69 -1.78 4.42
C ALA A 91 -3.60 -2.38 3.54
N LYS A 92 -3.82 -2.28 2.22
CA LYS A 92 -2.89 -2.80 1.23
C LYS A 92 -2.89 -1.92 -0.02
N LEU A 93 -1.68 -1.61 -0.48
CA LEU A 93 -1.42 -1.13 -1.83
C LEU A 93 -1.18 -2.33 -2.76
N THR A 94 -1.80 -2.32 -3.92
CA THR A 94 -1.63 -3.35 -4.95
C THR A 94 -1.78 -2.74 -6.33
N SER A 95 -1.13 -3.32 -7.32
CA SER A 95 -1.35 -2.97 -8.73
C SER A 95 -2.37 -3.90 -9.38
N GLU A 96 -2.81 -3.52 -10.58
CA GLU A 96 -3.69 -4.32 -11.43
C GLU A 96 -3.10 -5.71 -11.74
N ARG A 97 -1.81 -5.82 -12.06
CA ARG A 97 -1.14 -7.10 -12.33
C ARG A 97 -1.19 -8.04 -11.13
N SER A 98 -1.06 -7.49 -9.94
CA SER A 98 -1.16 -8.24 -8.68
C SER A 98 -2.59 -8.69 -8.36
N LEU A 99 -3.60 -7.96 -8.84
CA LEU A 99 -5.02 -8.37 -8.74
C LEU A 99 -5.37 -9.48 -9.75
N LEU A 100 -4.88 -9.39 -10.98
CA LEU A 100 -5.10 -10.40 -12.02
C LEU A 100 -4.51 -11.76 -11.63
N LYS A 101 -3.30 -11.79 -11.05
CA LYS A 101 -2.71 -13.04 -10.52
C LYS A 101 -3.56 -13.69 -9.42
N ARG A 102 -4.36 -12.93 -8.68
CA ARG A 102 -5.28 -13.47 -7.66
C ARG A 102 -6.60 -13.98 -8.24
N ARG A 103 -6.90 -13.69 -9.51
CA ARG A 103 -8.12 -14.10 -10.20
C ARG A 103 -7.95 -15.31 -11.13
N SER A 104 -6.72 -15.80 -11.32
CA SER A 104 -6.49 -17.02 -12.09
C SER A 104 -6.91 -18.24 -11.25
N PRO A 105 -7.86 -19.08 -11.71
CA PRO A 105 -8.09 -20.37 -11.07
C PRO A 105 -6.82 -21.24 -11.21
N PRO A 106 -6.55 -22.16 -10.28
CA PRO A 106 -5.48 -23.13 -10.48
C PRO A 106 -5.73 -23.92 -11.78
N PRO A 107 -4.68 -24.29 -12.53
CA PRO A 107 -4.85 -25.09 -13.73
C PRO A 107 -5.52 -26.41 -13.37
N THR A 108 -6.75 -26.61 -13.85
CA THR A 108 -7.41 -27.91 -13.82
C THR A 108 -6.70 -28.79 -14.83
N PHE A 109 -5.82 -29.67 -14.35
CA PHE A 109 -5.33 -30.78 -15.16
C PHE A 109 -6.44 -31.83 -15.24
N HIS A 110 -7.05 -31.93 -16.41
CA HIS A 110 -7.82 -33.12 -16.76
C HIS A 110 -6.82 -34.17 -17.23
N LEU A 111 -6.68 -35.24 -16.43
CA LEU A 111 -6.09 -36.51 -16.84
C LEU A 111 -7.10 -37.29 -17.68
#